data_AF-A0A844GI10-F1
#
_entry.id   AF-A0A844GI10-F1
#
_cell.length_a   1.000
_cell.length_b   1.000
_cell.length_c   1.000
_cell.angle_alpha   90.00
_cell.angle_beta   90.00
_cell.angle_gamma   90.00
#
_symmetry.space_group_name_H-M   'P 1'
#
loop_
_entity.id
_entity.type
_entity.pdbx_description
1 polymer ?
#
loop_
_entity_poly.entity_id
_entity_poly.type
_entity_poly.pdbx_seq_one_letter_code
_entity_poly.pdbx_strand_id
1 'polypeptide(L)'
;MNRLRKEHGELFSKFADLVRQCSYVLAGTIHADRSNLAMGDVFFDLFETYAAIVRDDVAYLSKKESILWMLHNYLVPKCANSIVYNSIRLNIKDDELFYPPDPYWYLPSITDGEVSWPLARVINSVYRECRSDRLCFYRSAGEVVAKQREENALNWINSVSIPSWHALFENFDEPLSQFENFIVNEDKKSSFIFALFMARLSTYVCKVIYDKFGLDVLQSLIAMFREETESVERHAANVRGTIQHQITLREIPEDRINFFWYENTDKFWRLSYKDYSKLWWRLENLDVEERYIESEPVKAMIDRFGKYHVEMGLRQLVNRNDFCKPVDFDGTVSVIEGMSHKEDISSADIDKFVNDLQLKQLHEKFDWAVLWLMALAKYRSGDYQMALQIMEQCFEKSKYRAGKFSQRIVNQFTSLAAINKKKVLFRKGIDWSRYANIKLIAPDLVDSVKNEYPENYSEFMYGFLPDIHSSIFGEFFDGY
;
A
#
# COMPACT_ATOMS: atom_id res chain seq x y z
N MET A 1 10.41 8.78 7.97
CA MET A 1 10.73 8.58 6.53
C MET A 1 12.10 7.94 6.28
N ASN A 2 13.23 8.66 6.44
CA ASN A 2 14.56 8.14 6.00
C ASN A 2 15.05 6.86 6.71
N ARG A 3 14.69 6.62 7.98
CA ARG A 3 15.04 5.39 8.70
C ARG A 3 14.20 4.18 8.25
N LEU A 4 12.91 4.38 7.98
CA LEU A 4 12.02 3.38 7.38
C LEU A 4 12.46 3.01 5.96
N ARG A 5 12.86 4.02 5.16
CA ARG A 5 13.43 3.82 3.82
C ARG A 5 14.67 2.94 3.82
N LYS A 6 15.44 2.95 4.92
CA LYS A 6 16.63 2.12 5.10
C LYS A 6 16.35 0.78 5.80
N GLU A 7 15.08 0.49 6.12
CA GLU A 7 14.66 -0.76 6.74
C GLU A 7 15.42 -1.09 8.05
N HIS A 8 15.80 -0.04 8.82
CA HIS A 8 16.61 -0.19 10.04
C HIS A 8 15.85 0.14 11.34
N GLY A 9 16.03 -0.74 12.34
CA GLY A 9 15.51 -0.61 13.70
C GLY A 9 14.03 -0.99 13.81
N GLU A 10 13.31 -0.34 14.72
CA GLU A 10 11.88 -0.59 15.03
C GLU A 10 10.96 -0.18 13.86
N LEU A 11 10.87 -1.03 12.83
CA LEU A 11 10.17 -0.70 11.58
C LEU A 11 8.67 -0.53 11.77
N PHE A 12 8.04 -1.47 12.46
CA PHE A 12 6.60 -1.43 12.70
C PHE A 12 6.21 -0.22 13.57
N SER A 13 6.89 -0.01 14.70
CA SER A 13 6.62 1.16 15.57
C SER A 13 6.84 2.47 14.83
N LYS A 14 7.91 2.62 14.04
CA LYS A 14 8.11 3.82 13.22
C LYS A 14 7.07 3.99 12.14
N PHE A 15 6.59 2.91 11.54
CA PHE A 15 5.52 2.96 10.54
C PHE A 15 4.21 3.39 11.19
N ALA A 16 3.82 2.76 12.31
CA ALA A 16 2.65 3.11 13.10
C ALA A 16 2.72 4.58 13.59
N ASP A 17 3.88 5.04 14.04
CA ASP A 17 4.09 6.44 14.42
C ASP A 17 3.92 7.39 13.24
N LEU A 18 4.39 7.03 12.04
CA LEU A 18 4.17 7.85 10.85
C LEU A 18 2.70 7.86 10.43
N VAL A 19 2.01 6.73 10.49
CA VAL A 19 0.57 6.67 10.22
C VAL A 19 -0.17 7.57 11.20
N ARG A 20 0.10 7.44 12.50
CA ARG A 20 -0.48 8.29 13.54
C ARG A 20 -0.17 9.78 13.35
N GLN A 21 1.06 10.13 13.01
CA GLN A 21 1.44 11.52 12.69
C GLN A 21 0.72 12.03 11.45
N CYS A 22 0.58 11.20 10.41
CA CYS A 22 -0.18 11.53 9.21
C CYS A 22 -1.65 11.76 9.56
N SER A 23 -2.28 10.85 10.30
CA SER A 23 -3.67 10.99 10.77
C SER A 23 -3.87 12.24 11.62
N TYR A 24 -2.94 12.56 12.53
CA TYR A 24 -3.01 13.78 13.34
C TYR A 24 -2.91 15.04 12.48
N VAL A 25 -1.97 15.07 11.53
CA VAL A 25 -1.84 16.17 10.58
C VAL A 25 -3.09 16.31 9.71
N LEU A 26 -3.64 15.21 9.21
CA LEU A 26 -4.86 15.21 8.40
C LEU A 26 -6.07 15.69 9.21
N ALA A 27 -6.26 15.19 10.44
CA ALA A 27 -7.36 15.60 11.32
C ALA A 27 -7.27 17.07 11.72
N GLY A 28 -6.05 17.57 11.94
CA GLY A 28 -5.84 18.98 12.24
C GLY A 28 -6.01 19.92 11.04
N THR A 29 -6.19 19.39 9.82
CA THR A 29 -6.22 20.22 8.61
C THR A 29 -7.41 20.01 7.68
N ILE A 30 -8.10 18.87 7.79
CA ILE A 30 -9.29 18.55 7.01
C ILE A 30 -10.45 18.41 8.00
N HIS A 31 -11.33 19.40 8.06
CA HIS A 31 -12.52 19.41 8.92
C HIS A 31 -13.66 18.53 8.40
N ALA A 32 -13.36 17.57 7.52
CA ALA A 32 -14.28 16.58 6.98
C ALA A 32 -13.86 15.19 7.47
N ASP A 33 -14.39 14.79 8.63
CA ASP A 33 -13.97 13.58 9.34
C ASP A 33 -14.06 12.33 8.47
N ARG A 34 -15.16 12.15 7.72
CA ARG A 34 -15.35 10.97 6.85
C ARG A 34 -14.34 10.94 5.71
N SER A 35 -14.04 12.09 5.10
CA SER A 35 -12.98 12.20 4.09
C SER A 35 -11.59 11.90 4.66
N ASN A 36 -11.27 12.35 5.87
CA ASN A 36 -10.02 12.01 6.55
C ASN A 36 -9.92 10.51 6.85
N LEU A 37 -10.98 9.92 7.39
CA LEU A 37 -11.08 8.47 7.62
C LEU A 37 -10.85 7.68 6.32
N ALA A 38 -11.52 8.08 5.23
CA ALA A 38 -11.39 7.43 3.93
C ALA A 38 -9.94 7.43 3.42
N MET A 39 -9.22 8.54 3.61
CA MET A 39 -7.80 8.61 3.26
C MET A 39 -6.94 7.69 4.11
N GLY A 40 -7.19 7.64 5.42
CA GLY A 40 -6.52 6.73 6.33
C GLY A 40 -6.69 5.27 5.89
N ASP A 41 -7.93 4.87 5.59
CA ASP A 41 -8.27 3.53 5.14
C ASP A 41 -7.57 3.16 3.82
N VAL A 42 -7.44 4.11 2.88
CA VAL A 42 -6.67 3.90 1.64
C VAL A 42 -5.20 3.59 1.92
N PHE A 43 -4.56 4.29 2.87
CA PHE A 43 -3.18 4.00 3.24
C PHE A 43 -3.02 2.64 3.91
N PHE A 44 -3.96 2.27 4.78
CA PHE A 44 -3.97 0.95 5.41
C PHE A 44 -4.14 -0.16 4.36
N ASP A 45 -5.09 0.00 3.46
CA ASP A 45 -5.34 -0.92 2.35
C ASP A 45 -4.08 -1.18 1.49
N LEU A 46 -3.34 -0.12 1.17
CA LEU A 46 -2.08 -0.21 0.43
C LEU A 46 -0.98 -0.88 1.25
N PHE A 47 -0.88 -0.59 2.54
CA PHE A 47 0.09 -1.19 3.43
C PHE A 47 -0.16 -2.68 3.62
N GLU A 48 -1.41 -3.09 3.87
CA GLU A 48 -1.78 -4.50 3.99
C GLU A 48 -1.50 -5.27 2.71
N THR A 49 -1.81 -4.66 1.56
CA THR A 49 -1.52 -5.23 0.24
C THR A 49 -0.02 -5.42 0.06
N TYR A 50 0.78 -4.41 0.39
CA TYR A 50 2.24 -4.53 0.39
C TYR A 50 2.73 -5.65 1.31
N ALA A 51 2.27 -5.69 2.55
CA ALA A 51 2.67 -6.71 3.53
C ALA A 51 2.32 -8.13 3.05
N ALA A 52 1.12 -8.32 2.48
CA ALA A 52 0.68 -9.58 1.92
C ALA A 52 1.59 -10.04 0.76
N ILE A 53 1.93 -9.15 -0.18
CA ILE A 53 2.83 -9.50 -1.29
C ILE A 53 4.21 -9.92 -0.77
N VAL A 54 4.78 -9.16 0.18
CA VAL A 54 6.09 -9.48 0.77
C VAL A 54 6.07 -10.83 1.47
N ARG A 55 4.95 -11.18 2.11
CA ARG A 55 4.77 -12.44 2.83
C ARG A 55 4.50 -13.63 1.93
N ASP A 56 3.74 -13.45 0.85
CA ASP A 56 3.12 -14.58 0.14
C ASP A 56 3.81 -14.85 -1.22
N ASP A 57 4.26 -13.81 -1.93
CA ASP A 57 4.79 -13.95 -3.29
C ASP A 57 6.32 -14.14 -3.33
N VAL A 58 6.76 -15.27 -3.91
CA VAL A 58 8.19 -15.61 -4.07
C VAL A 58 8.73 -14.87 -5.29
N ALA A 59 9.57 -13.86 -5.07
CA ALA A 59 10.04 -12.99 -6.15
C ALA A 59 11.24 -13.59 -6.91
N TYR A 60 11.11 -13.66 -8.24
CA TYR A 60 12.16 -13.97 -9.21
C TYR A 60 12.79 -12.70 -9.81
N LEU A 61 12.29 -11.53 -9.43
CA LEU A 61 12.65 -10.23 -9.97
C LEU A 61 13.75 -9.55 -9.14
N SER A 62 14.49 -8.62 -9.74
CA SER A 62 15.38 -7.72 -8.99
C SER A 62 14.57 -6.77 -8.10
N LYS A 63 15.21 -6.11 -7.11
CA LYS A 63 14.50 -5.14 -6.24
C LYS A 63 13.75 -4.05 -7.04
N LYS A 64 14.33 -3.56 -8.14
CA LYS A 64 13.71 -2.54 -9.00
C LYS A 64 12.48 -3.12 -9.71
N GLU A 65 12.63 -4.29 -10.33
CA GLU A 65 11.55 -4.97 -11.05
C GLU A 65 10.44 -5.46 -10.11
N SER A 66 10.76 -5.94 -8.91
CA SER A 66 9.77 -6.30 -7.88
C SER A 66 8.91 -5.09 -7.51
N ILE A 67 9.50 -3.90 -7.33
CA ILE A 67 8.73 -2.69 -7.03
C ILE A 67 7.83 -2.33 -8.21
N LEU A 68 8.35 -2.38 -9.43
CA LEU A 68 7.56 -2.08 -10.63
C LEU A 68 6.40 -3.07 -10.78
N TRP A 69 6.68 -4.37 -10.67
CA TRP A 69 5.69 -5.43 -10.69
C TRP A 69 4.62 -5.25 -9.61
N MET A 70 5.01 -4.89 -8.37
CA MET A 70 4.08 -4.57 -7.29
C MET A 70 3.17 -3.38 -7.64
N LEU A 71 3.72 -2.32 -8.22
CA LEU A 71 2.96 -1.15 -8.65
C LEU A 71 1.91 -1.53 -9.71
N HIS A 72 2.32 -2.25 -10.75
CA HIS A 72 1.45 -2.64 -11.87
C HIS A 72 0.37 -3.66 -11.49
N ASN A 73 0.72 -4.66 -10.69
CA ASN A 73 -0.18 -5.80 -10.47
C ASN A 73 -1.05 -5.67 -9.22
N TYR A 74 -0.64 -4.84 -8.25
CA TYR A 74 -1.30 -4.80 -6.95
C TYR A 74 -1.57 -3.38 -6.46
N LEU A 75 -0.55 -2.54 -6.29
CA LEU A 75 -0.69 -1.29 -5.55
C LEU A 75 -1.51 -0.23 -6.29
N VAL A 76 -1.30 -0.04 -7.60
CA VAL A 76 -2.08 0.94 -8.37
C VAL A 76 -3.55 0.51 -8.50
N PRO A 77 -3.87 -0.74 -8.91
CA PRO A 77 -5.25 -1.21 -8.93
C PRO A 77 -5.92 -1.17 -7.54
N LYS A 78 -5.20 -1.56 -6.48
CA LYS A 78 -5.71 -1.48 -5.10
C LYS A 78 -5.98 -0.04 -4.68
N CYS A 79 -5.11 0.91 -5.02
CA CYS A 79 -5.30 2.32 -4.71
C CYS A 79 -6.60 2.85 -5.34
N ALA A 80 -6.78 2.59 -6.64
CA ALA A 80 -7.97 3.00 -7.38
C ALA A 80 -9.26 2.40 -6.78
N ASN A 81 -9.26 1.09 -6.50
CA ASN A 81 -10.40 0.42 -5.89
C ASN A 81 -10.68 0.94 -4.47
N SER A 82 -9.65 1.07 -3.65
CA SER A 82 -9.77 1.52 -2.26
C SER A 82 -10.34 2.94 -2.13
N ILE A 83 -9.92 3.86 -3.01
CA ILE A 83 -10.49 5.23 -3.03
C ILE A 83 -12.00 5.18 -3.29
N VAL A 84 -12.43 4.44 -4.31
CA VAL A 84 -13.86 4.35 -4.67
C VAL A 84 -14.64 3.63 -3.57
N TYR A 85 -14.15 2.48 -3.09
CA TYR A 85 -14.79 1.71 -2.03
C TYR A 85 -14.97 2.54 -0.75
N ASN A 86 -13.91 3.18 -0.24
CA ASN A 86 -13.98 3.96 0.98
C ASN A 86 -14.82 5.24 0.80
N SER A 87 -14.86 5.82 -0.41
CA SER A 87 -15.76 6.95 -0.70
C SER A 87 -17.24 6.62 -0.48
N ILE A 88 -17.63 5.38 -0.81
CA ILE A 88 -19.02 4.91 -0.71
C ILE A 88 -19.28 4.45 0.73
N ARG A 89 -18.35 3.66 1.28
CA ARG A 89 -18.45 3.11 2.63
C ARG A 89 -18.66 4.21 3.66
N LEU A 90 -17.92 5.31 3.52
CA LEU A 90 -17.99 6.45 4.43
C LEU A 90 -18.91 7.56 3.93
N ASN A 91 -19.65 7.35 2.84
CA ASN A 91 -20.59 8.33 2.28
C ASN A 91 -19.97 9.75 2.14
N ILE A 92 -18.73 9.84 1.64
CA ILE A 92 -17.98 11.11 1.60
C ILE A 92 -18.63 12.17 0.70
N LYS A 93 -19.59 11.77 -0.15
CA LYS A 93 -20.34 12.70 -0.99
C LYS A 93 -21.14 13.69 -0.16
N ASP A 94 -21.60 13.28 1.02
CA ASP A 94 -22.33 14.15 1.95
C ASP A 94 -21.40 15.08 2.75
N ASP A 95 -20.07 15.02 2.58
CA ASP A 95 -19.14 15.99 3.19
C ASP A 95 -19.13 17.33 2.43
N GLU A 96 -19.85 17.43 1.30
CA GLU A 96 -20.01 18.65 0.47
C GLU A 96 -18.71 19.36 0.07
N LEU A 97 -17.56 18.65 0.09
CA LEU A 97 -16.27 19.20 -0.27
C LEU A 97 -16.23 19.68 -1.73
N PHE A 98 -15.65 20.86 -1.93
CA PHE A 98 -15.42 21.46 -3.23
C PHE A 98 -14.12 20.97 -3.88
N TYR A 99 -14.23 20.17 -4.93
CA TYR A 99 -13.07 19.70 -5.67
C TYR A 99 -12.81 20.53 -6.93
N PRO A 100 -11.54 20.66 -7.39
CA PRO A 100 -11.27 21.18 -8.72
C PRO A 100 -12.07 20.42 -9.80
N PRO A 101 -12.57 21.08 -10.86
CA PRO A 101 -13.48 20.45 -11.85
C PRO A 101 -12.91 19.27 -12.62
N ASP A 102 -11.58 19.18 -12.75
CA ASP A 102 -10.89 18.05 -13.37
C ASP A 102 -11.00 16.81 -12.48
N PRO A 103 -11.67 15.72 -12.89
CA PRO A 103 -11.84 14.52 -12.04
C PRO A 103 -10.52 13.85 -11.64
N TYR A 104 -9.43 14.16 -12.35
CA TYR A 104 -8.07 13.68 -12.09
C TYR A 104 -7.14 14.81 -11.66
N TRP A 105 -7.67 15.85 -11.00
CA TRP A 105 -6.91 17.01 -10.54
C TRP A 105 -5.72 16.63 -9.65
N TYR A 106 -5.80 15.48 -8.97
CA TYR A 106 -4.76 14.92 -8.12
C TYR A 106 -3.74 14.04 -8.87
N LEU A 107 -3.89 13.74 -10.16
CA LEU A 107 -2.94 12.95 -10.96
C LEU A 107 -2.17 13.82 -11.98
N PRO A 108 -0.89 13.56 -12.26
CA PRO A 108 -0.19 14.30 -13.31
C PRO A 108 -0.92 14.21 -14.65
N SER A 109 -0.88 15.28 -15.44
CA SER A 109 -1.25 15.25 -16.86
C SER A 109 0.01 15.31 -17.70
N ILE A 110 0.06 14.44 -18.71
CA ILE A 110 1.21 14.34 -19.61
C ILE A 110 0.73 14.75 -21.00
N THR A 111 1.38 15.74 -21.59
CA THR A 111 1.05 16.24 -22.94
C THR A 111 2.36 16.53 -23.65
N ASP A 112 2.55 15.95 -24.84
CA ASP A 112 3.76 16.10 -25.65
C ASP A 112 5.08 15.80 -24.90
N GLY A 113 5.03 14.85 -23.95
CA GLY A 113 6.17 14.47 -23.12
C GLY A 113 6.44 15.39 -21.91
N GLU A 114 5.69 16.49 -21.77
CA GLU A 114 5.77 17.37 -20.62
C GLU A 114 4.82 16.95 -19.50
N VAL A 115 5.33 16.94 -18.28
CA VAL A 115 4.55 16.56 -17.08
C VAL A 115 4.06 17.82 -16.37
N SER A 116 2.75 17.99 -16.33
CA SER A 116 2.10 18.99 -15.48
C SER A 116 1.73 18.35 -14.15
N TRP A 117 2.38 18.84 -13.09
CA TRP A 117 2.27 18.28 -11.75
C TRP A 117 1.00 18.72 -11.02
N PRO A 118 0.33 17.81 -10.27
CA PRO A 118 -0.91 18.11 -9.56
C PRO A 118 -0.85 19.35 -8.68
N LEU A 119 0.23 19.50 -7.89
CA LEU A 119 0.37 20.62 -6.95
C LEU A 119 0.37 21.97 -7.67
N ALA A 120 1.10 22.08 -8.78
CA ALA A 120 1.14 23.29 -9.58
C ALA A 120 -0.24 23.63 -10.15
N ARG A 121 -0.99 22.64 -10.63
CA ARG A 121 -2.34 22.85 -11.16
C ARG A 121 -3.32 23.29 -10.07
N VAL A 122 -3.29 22.64 -8.90
CA VAL A 122 -4.18 23.00 -7.78
C VAL A 122 -3.87 24.40 -7.25
N ILE A 123 -2.59 24.77 -7.06
CA ILE A 123 -2.21 26.13 -6.68
C ILE A 123 -2.79 27.16 -7.65
N ASN A 124 -2.62 26.94 -8.97
CA ASN A 124 -3.17 27.85 -9.97
C ASN A 124 -4.72 27.86 -9.98
N SER A 125 -5.36 26.73 -9.65
CA SER A 125 -6.82 26.65 -9.50
C SER A 125 -7.30 27.49 -8.31
N VAL A 126 -6.61 27.43 -7.16
CA VAL A 126 -6.95 28.23 -5.98
C VAL A 126 -6.93 29.71 -6.30
N TYR A 127 -5.88 30.21 -6.95
CA TYR A 127 -5.80 31.62 -7.36
C TYR A 127 -6.94 32.04 -8.29
N ARG A 128 -7.25 31.19 -9.27
CA ARG A 128 -8.35 31.43 -10.23
C ARG A 128 -9.70 31.51 -9.54
N GLU A 129 -9.98 30.58 -8.63
CA GLU A 129 -11.24 30.54 -7.88
C GLU A 129 -11.39 31.73 -6.93
N CYS A 130 -10.29 32.20 -6.34
CA CYS A 130 -10.27 33.41 -5.52
C CYS A 130 -10.29 34.70 -6.36
N ARG A 131 -10.32 34.59 -7.71
CA ARG A 131 -10.28 35.70 -8.67
C ARG A 131 -9.15 36.69 -8.39
N SER A 132 -8.02 36.17 -7.93
CA SER A 132 -6.86 36.98 -7.56
C SER A 132 -5.66 36.57 -8.40
N ASP A 133 -4.87 37.56 -8.81
CA ASP A 133 -3.48 37.29 -9.19
C ASP A 133 -2.66 36.90 -7.94
N ARG A 134 -1.47 36.33 -8.16
CA ARG A 134 -0.64 35.75 -7.10
C ARG A 134 -0.19 36.80 -6.08
N LEU A 135 0.27 37.96 -6.55
CA LEU A 135 0.73 39.04 -5.68
C LEU A 135 -0.42 39.65 -4.87
N CYS A 136 -1.59 39.83 -5.49
CA CYS A 136 -2.80 40.29 -4.82
C CYS A 136 -3.31 39.29 -3.78
N PHE A 137 -3.15 37.99 -4.02
CA PHE A 137 -3.60 36.94 -3.10
C PHE A 137 -2.89 37.02 -1.75
N TYR A 138 -1.63 37.48 -1.73
CA TYR A 138 -0.83 37.58 -0.51
C TYR A 138 -0.74 39.00 0.09
N ARG A 139 -1.33 40.02 -0.56
CA ARG A 139 -1.08 41.45 -0.28
C ARG A 139 -1.31 41.86 1.18
N SER A 140 -2.28 41.25 1.82
CA SER A 140 -2.67 41.43 3.23
C SER A 140 -1.58 41.10 4.25
N ALA A 141 -0.63 40.24 3.91
CA ALA A 141 0.45 39.83 4.82
C ALA A 141 1.54 40.91 4.99
N GLY A 142 1.42 42.04 4.28
CA GLY A 142 2.45 43.06 4.17
C GLY A 142 3.44 42.76 3.04
N GLU A 143 4.04 43.81 2.46
CA GLU A 143 4.78 43.71 1.19
C GLU A 143 5.92 42.67 1.19
N VAL A 144 6.69 42.61 2.29
CA VAL A 144 7.83 41.69 2.42
C VAL A 144 7.35 40.23 2.47
N VAL A 145 6.36 39.94 3.32
CA VAL A 145 5.83 38.57 3.48
C VAL A 145 5.08 38.14 2.21
N ALA A 146 4.35 39.07 1.58
CA ALA A 146 3.63 38.81 0.33
C ALA A 146 4.58 38.38 -0.80
N LYS A 147 5.68 39.11 -1.00
CA LYS A 147 6.71 38.75 -1.98
C LYS A 147 7.33 37.37 -1.68
N GLN A 148 7.67 37.10 -0.42
CA GLN A 148 8.23 35.81 -0.04
C GLN A 148 7.26 34.65 -0.31
N ARG A 149 5.97 34.81 0.03
CA ARG A 149 4.93 33.79 -0.21
C ARG A 149 4.68 33.56 -1.71
N GLU A 150 4.72 34.62 -2.50
CA GLU A 150 4.63 34.54 -3.96
C GLU A 150 5.82 33.79 -4.56
N GLU A 151 7.05 34.14 -4.17
CA GLU A 151 8.27 33.45 -4.61
C GLU A 151 8.27 31.96 -4.24
N ASN A 152 7.81 31.63 -3.03
CA ASN A 152 7.62 30.26 -2.60
C ASN A 152 6.64 29.50 -3.52
N ALA A 153 5.46 30.08 -3.77
CA ALA A 153 4.48 29.47 -4.66
C ALA A 153 5.00 29.31 -6.09
N LEU A 154 5.74 30.30 -6.63
CA LEU A 154 6.39 30.22 -7.92
C LEU A 154 7.39 29.06 -8.00
N ASN A 155 8.21 28.88 -6.98
CA ASN A 155 9.16 27.76 -6.91
C ASN A 155 8.45 26.41 -6.94
N TRP A 156 7.28 26.30 -6.30
CA TRP A 156 6.49 25.06 -6.28
C TRP A 156 5.77 24.81 -7.61
N ILE A 157 5.20 25.86 -8.22
CA ILE A 157 4.56 25.79 -9.55
C ILE A 157 5.59 25.36 -10.60
N ASN A 158 6.77 25.97 -10.59
CA ASN A 158 7.86 25.69 -11.51
C ASN A 158 8.62 24.40 -11.15
N SER A 159 8.15 23.64 -10.16
CA SER A 159 8.73 22.36 -9.76
C SER A 159 10.18 22.39 -9.28
N VAL A 160 10.69 23.56 -8.90
CA VAL A 160 12.04 23.75 -8.33
C VAL A 160 12.17 23.02 -7.00
N SER A 161 11.10 22.99 -6.19
CA SER A 161 11.05 22.23 -4.94
C SER A 161 9.64 21.75 -4.63
N ILE A 162 9.53 20.76 -3.73
CA ILE A 162 8.26 20.33 -3.15
C ILE A 162 8.21 20.89 -1.71
N PRO A 163 7.17 21.66 -1.34
CA PRO A 163 7.09 22.24 0.00
C PRO A 163 6.98 21.17 1.09
N SER A 164 7.31 21.50 2.34
CA SER A 164 6.80 20.75 3.49
C SER A 164 5.29 20.97 3.61
N TRP A 165 4.58 20.10 4.34
CA TRP A 165 3.14 20.34 4.54
C TRP A 165 2.90 21.65 5.28
N HIS A 166 3.61 21.87 6.38
CA HIS A 166 3.52 23.09 7.18
C HIS A 166 3.74 24.36 6.35
N ALA A 167 4.80 24.39 5.52
CA ALA A 167 5.07 25.53 4.66
C ALA A 167 3.97 25.75 3.62
N LEU A 168 3.38 24.68 3.07
CA LEU A 168 2.26 24.81 2.14
C LEU A 168 1.01 25.33 2.85
N PHE A 169 0.67 24.77 4.00
CA PHE A 169 -0.47 25.16 4.80
C PHE A 169 -0.41 26.64 5.20
N GLU A 170 0.68 27.08 5.85
CA GLU A 170 0.86 28.48 6.27
C GLU A 170 0.87 29.47 5.11
N ASN A 171 1.31 29.02 3.92
CA ASN A 171 1.36 29.85 2.73
C ASN A 171 -0.03 30.03 2.09
N PHE A 172 -1.06 29.30 2.50
CA PHE A 172 -2.40 29.39 1.91
C PHE A 172 -3.51 29.64 2.93
N ASP A 173 -3.42 29.11 4.14
CA ASP A 173 -4.49 29.17 5.15
C ASP A 173 -4.86 30.60 5.57
N GLU A 174 -3.88 31.39 6.03
CA GLU A 174 -4.11 32.80 6.42
C GLU A 174 -4.60 33.66 5.24
N PRO A 175 -3.97 33.64 4.04
CA PRO A 175 -4.50 34.36 2.89
C PRO A 175 -5.93 33.97 2.49
N LEU A 176 -6.27 32.68 2.51
CA LEU A 176 -7.62 32.21 2.20
C LEU A 176 -8.66 32.76 3.17
N SER A 177 -8.28 32.92 4.44
CA SER A 177 -9.17 33.44 5.49
C SER A 177 -9.66 34.87 5.22
N GLN A 178 -8.97 35.61 4.35
CA GLN A 178 -9.34 36.99 4.02
C GLN A 178 -10.40 37.07 2.93
N PHE A 179 -10.59 35.97 2.19
CA PHE A 179 -11.65 35.83 1.19
C PHE A 179 -12.94 35.26 1.80
N GLU A 180 -12.97 34.96 3.10
CA GLU A 180 -14.10 34.38 3.85
C GLU A 180 -15.40 35.13 3.69
N ASN A 181 -15.33 36.47 3.64
CA ASN A 181 -16.53 37.31 3.60
C ASN A 181 -17.05 37.62 2.18
N PHE A 182 -16.36 37.18 1.11
CA PHE A 182 -16.69 37.61 -0.25
C PHE A 182 -16.72 36.50 -1.31
N ILE A 183 -15.90 35.44 -1.18
CA ILE A 183 -15.71 34.44 -2.26
C ILE A 183 -15.52 33.00 -1.73
N VAL A 184 -14.98 32.80 -0.52
CA VAL A 184 -14.53 31.48 -0.03
C VAL A 184 -15.04 31.24 1.39
N ASN A 185 -16.18 30.56 1.58
CA ASN A 185 -16.58 30.16 2.94
C ASN A 185 -15.61 29.12 3.57
N GLU A 186 -15.79 28.82 4.85
CA GLU A 186 -14.95 27.84 5.58
C GLU A 186 -14.92 26.45 4.92
N ASP A 187 -16.04 26.00 4.35
CA ASP A 187 -16.09 24.72 3.64
C ASP A 187 -15.23 24.74 2.38
N LYS A 188 -15.29 25.82 1.59
CA LYS A 188 -14.48 26.00 0.38
C LYS A 188 -13.00 26.17 0.71
N LYS A 189 -12.66 26.87 1.80
CA LYS A 189 -11.28 26.97 2.32
C LYS A 189 -10.76 25.59 2.72
N SER A 190 -11.51 24.85 3.52
CA SER A 190 -11.19 23.46 3.91
C SER A 190 -10.97 22.57 2.70
N SER A 191 -11.81 22.73 1.66
CA SER A 191 -11.69 21.99 0.42
C SER A 191 -10.44 22.36 -0.40
N PHE A 192 -10.05 23.63 -0.45
CA PHE A 192 -8.78 24.04 -1.08
C PHE A 192 -7.57 23.48 -0.35
N ILE A 193 -7.59 23.54 0.98
CA ILE A 193 -6.52 23.00 1.81
C ILE A 193 -6.41 21.46 1.63
N PHE A 194 -7.55 20.76 1.59
CA PHE A 194 -7.61 19.34 1.22
C PHE A 194 -7.00 19.06 -0.16
N ALA A 195 -7.40 19.83 -1.17
CA ALA A 195 -6.89 19.66 -2.53
C ALA A 195 -5.38 19.91 -2.60
N LEU A 196 -4.87 20.93 -1.89
CA LEU A 196 -3.44 21.22 -1.80
C LEU A 196 -2.66 20.08 -1.13
N PHE A 197 -3.21 19.50 -0.05
CA PHE A 197 -2.61 18.34 0.62
C PHE A 197 -2.47 17.16 -0.35
N MET A 198 -3.58 16.77 -0.99
CA MET A 198 -3.63 15.62 -1.89
C MET A 198 -2.75 15.81 -3.12
N ALA A 199 -2.77 17.01 -3.71
CA ALA A 199 -1.94 17.34 -4.85
C ALA A 199 -0.46 17.34 -4.49
N ARG A 200 -0.08 17.79 -3.29
CA ARG A 200 1.29 17.71 -2.77
C ARG A 200 1.73 16.26 -2.61
N LEU A 201 0.91 15.42 -1.96
CA LEU A 201 1.20 14.01 -1.75
C LEU A 201 1.39 13.28 -3.08
N SER A 202 0.44 13.44 -4.00
CA SER A 202 0.50 12.81 -5.32
C SER A 202 1.70 13.31 -6.14
N THR A 203 1.98 14.62 -6.14
CA THR A 203 3.17 15.18 -6.80
C THR A 203 4.45 14.54 -6.27
N TYR A 204 4.57 14.36 -4.95
CA TYR A 204 5.72 13.70 -4.36
C TYR A 204 5.84 12.23 -4.80
N VAL A 205 4.76 11.45 -4.71
CA VAL A 205 4.76 10.04 -5.09
C VAL A 205 5.10 9.87 -6.58
N CYS A 206 4.44 10.63 -7.45
CA CYS A 206 4.67 10.56 -8.90
C CYS A 206 6.06 11.03 -9.30
N LYS A 207 6.65 12.05 -8.64
CA LYS A 207 8.05 12.42 -8.86
C LYS A 207 9.01 11.31 -8.45
N VAL A 208 8.77 10.65 -7.30
CA VAL A 208 9.60 9.49 -6.88
C VAL A 208 9.53 8.34 -7.90
N ILE A 209 8.37 8.11 -8.52
CA ILE A 209 8.22 7.12 -9.60
C ILE A 209 8.98 7.58 -10.85
N TYR A 210 8.75 8.81 -11.30
CA TYR A 210 9.41 9.42 -12.45
C TYR A 210 10.95 9.35 -12.34
N ASP A 211 11.51 9.79 -11.22
CA ASP A 211 12.95 9.83 -10.99
C ASP A 211 13.60 8.43 -11.01
N LYS A 212 12.84 7.39 -10.63
CA LYS A 212 13.35 6.01 -10.52
C LYS A 212 13.12 5.15 -11.75
N PHE A 213 12.00 5.38 -12.43
CA PHE A 213 11.49 4.50 -13.49
C PHE A 213 11.29 5.20 -14.84
N GLY A 214 11.33 6.53 -14.88
CA GLY A 214 11.19 7.32 -16.09
C GLY A 214 9.73 7.69 -16.42
N LEU A 215 9.58 8.47 -17.51
CA LEU A 215 8.31 9.01 -17.97
C LEU A 215 7.34 7.92 -18.41
N ASP A 216 7.81 6.94 -19.20
CA ASP A 216 6.96 5.90 -19.80
C ASP A 216 6.26 5.07 -18.73
N VAL A 217 7.00 4.71 -17.67
CA VAL A 217 6.44 3.99 -16.52
C VAL A 217 5.43 4.84 -15.77
N LEU A 218 5.74 6.11 -15.50
CA LEU A 218 4.78 7.00 -14.85
C LEU A 218 3.48 7.13 -15.67
N GLN A 219 3.60 7.30 -16.98
CA GLN A 219 2.46 7.41 -17.89
C GLN A 219 1.61 6.15 -17.89
N SER A 220 2.25 4.98 -17.97
CA SER A 220 1.56 3.68 -17.91
C SER A 220 0.80 3.49 -16.59
N LEU A 221 1.42 3.82 -15.45
CA LEU A 221 0.77 3.72 -14.14
C LEU A 221 -0.39 4.70 -13.97
N ILE A 222 -0.30 5.92 -14.53
CA ILE A 222 -1.41 6.88 -14.52
C ILE A 222 -2.57 6.38 -15.38
N ALA A 223 -2.30 5.87 -16.58
CA ALA A 223 -3.33 5.31 -17.45
C ALA A 223 -4.04 4.13 -16.77
N MET A 224 -3.27 3.21 -16.21
CA MET A 224 -3.80 2.09 -15.43
C MET A 224 -4.66 2.56 -14.25
N PHE A 225 -4.19 3.53 -13.46
CA PHE A 225 -4.97 4.06 -12.35
C PHE A 225 -6.34 4.60 -12.83
N ARG A 226 -6.35 5.39 -13.92
CA ARG A 226 -7.60 5.96 -14.48
C ARG A 226 -8.55 4.87 -14.96
N GLU A 227 -8.05 3.92 -15.75
CA GLU A 227 -8.83 2.79 -16.25
C GLU A 227 -9.40 1.94 -15.10
N GLU A 228 -8.63 1.73 -14.04
CA GLU A 228 -9.10 1.02 -12.85
C GLU A 228 -10.16 1.81 -12.10
N THR A 229 -9.94 3.12 -11.86
CA THR A 229 -10.92 3.98 -11.20
C THR A 229 -12.24 4.02 -11.98
N GLU A 230 -12.20 4.20 -13.29
CA GLU A 230 -13.41 4.20 -14.15
C GLU A 230 -14.14 2.86 -14.12
N SER A 231 -13.40 1.75 -14.11
CA SER A 231 -13.99 0.43 -14.01
C SER A 231 -14.67 0.19 -12.66
N VAL A 232 -14.01 0.55 -11.56
CA VAL A 232 -14.57 0.44 -10.20
C VAL A 232 -15.76 1.38 -10.05
N GLU A 233 -15.71 2.61 -10.55
CA GLU A 233 -16.80 3.59 -10.47
C GLU A 233 -18.08 3.10 -11.16
N ARG A 234 -17.94 2.46 -12.33
CA ARG A 234 -19.09 1.83 -13.02
C ARG A 234 -19.74 0.73 -12.16
N HIS A 235 -18.93 -0.06 -11.47
CA HIS A 235 -19.43 -1.08 -10.55
C HIS A 235 -20.08 -0.46 -9.30
N ALA A 236 -19.42 0.54 -8.72
CA ALA A 236 -19.86 1.31 -7.56
C ALA A 236 -21.19 2.03 -7.78
N ALA A 237 -21.47 2.52 -8.98
CA ALA A 237 -22.74 3.17 -9.30
C ALA A 237 -23.95 2.27 -8.99
N ASN A 238 -23.86 0.97 -9.29
CA ASN A 238 -24.90 0.00 -8.97
C ASN A 238 -25.06 -0.19 -7.45
N VAL A 239 -23.95 -0.18 -6.72
CA VAL A 239 -23.96 -0.31 -5.26
C VAL A 239 -24.60 0.92 -4.61
N ARG A 240 -24.18 2.12 -5.04
CA ARG A 240 -24.78 3.39 -4.60
C ARG A 240 -26.29 3.39 -4.83
N GLY A 241 -26.74 3.02 -6.03
CA GLY A 241 -28.16 2.94 -6.35
C GLY A 241 -28.93 1.95 -5.47
N THR A 242 -28.35 0.78 -5.21
CA THR A 242 -28.96 -0.26 -4.36
C THR A 242 -29.09 0.20 -2.91
N ILE A 243 -28.02 0.75 -2.34
CA ILE A 243 -28.01 1.24 -0.95
C ILE A 243 -28.98 2.42 -0.81
N GLN A 244 -28.94 3.38 -1.74
CA GLN A 244 -29.86 4.52 -1.72
C GLN A 244 -31.32 4.09 -1.80
N HIS A 245 -31.65 3.14 -2.68
CA HIS A 245 -33.00 2.58 -2.79
C HIS A 245 -33.44 1.93 -1.48
N GLN A 246 -32.55 1.19 -0.80
CA GLN A 246 -32.87 0.58 0.50
C GLN A 246 -33.04 1.60 1.62
N ILE A 247 -32.25 2.67 1.64
CA ILE A 247 -32.41 3.79 2.58
C ILE A 247 -33.82 4.38 2.45
N THR A 248 -34.24 4.68 1.22
CA THR A 248 -35.57 5.24 0.94
C THR A 248 -36.68 4.24 1.26
N LEU A 249 -36.58 2.99 0.82
CA LEU A 249 -37.63 1.98 0.99
C LEU A 249 -37.86 1.61 2.46
N ARG A 250 -36.80 1.61 3.29
CA ARG A 250 -36.85 1.23 4.70
C ARG A 250 -36.99 2.41 5.65
N GLU A 251 -37.05 3.62 5.11
CA GLU A 251 -37.13 4.87 5.88
C GLU A 251 -36.04 4.91 6.97
N ILE A 252 -34.79 4.64 6.58
CA ILE A 252 -33.66 4.61 7.51
C ILE A 252 -33.52 6.01 8.15
N PRO A 253 -33.49 6.11 9.50
CA PRO A 253 -33.32 7.38 10.20
C PRO A 253 -32.04 8.11 9.79
N GLU A 254 -32.08 9.45 9.73
CA GLU A 254 -30.95 10.28 9.27
C GLU A 254 -29.65 10.01 10.04
N ASP A 255 -29.74 9.84 11.36
CA ASP A 255 -28.63 9.50 12.25
C ASP A 255 -28.01 8.12 11.98
N ARG A 256 -28.74 7.24 11.26
CA ARG A 256 -28.32 5.87 10.92
C ARG A 256 -27.89 5.71 9.48
N ILE A 257 -28.05 6.72 8.62
CA ILE A 257 -27.74 6.64 7.18
C ILE A 257 -26.26 6.29 6.96
N ASN A 258 -25.35 6.97 7.66
CA ASN A 258 -23.91 6.74 7.49
C ASN A 258 -23.48 5.34 7.93
N PHE A 259 -24.02 4.85 9.04
CA PHE A 259 -23.80 3.48 9.49
C PHE A 259 -24.35 2.46 8.47
N PHE A 260 -25.51 2.75 7.88
CA PHE A 260 -26.10 1.91 6.85
C PHE A 260 -25.25 1.85 5.58
N TRP A 261 -24.66 2.97 5.14
CA TRP A 261 -23.68 3.00 4.05
C TRP A 261 -22.47 2.14 4.37
N TYR A 262 -21.93 2.26 5.58
CA TYR A 262 -20.76 1.51 6.02
C TYR A 262 -21.00 0.00 5.94
N GLU A 263 -22.03 -0.50 6.63
CA GLU A 263 -22.30 -1.94 6.72
C GLU A 263 -22.68 -2.56 5.36
N ASN A 264 -23.49 -1.87 4.57
CA ASN A 264 -23.99 -2.44 3.31
C ASN A 264 -22.94 -2.39 2.20
N THR A 265 -22.07 -1.38 2.19
CA THR A 265 -20.90 -1.35 1.32
C THR A 265 -19.98 -2.53 1.63
N ASP A 266 -19.65 -2.74 2.91
CA ASP A 266 -18.80 -3.86 3.35
C ASP A 266 -19.38 -5.22 2.97
N LYS A 267 -20.68 -5.40 3.24
CA LYS A 267 -21.39 -6.63 2.91
C LYS A 267 -21.36 -6.89 1.42
N PHE A 268 -21.59 -5.87 0.60
CA PHE A 268 -21.57 -5.99 -0.85
C PHE A 268 -20.18 -6.41 -1.35
N TRP A 269 -19.13 -5.68 -0.98
CA TRP A 269 -17.76 -6.01 -1.41
C TRP A 269 -17.32 -7.39 -0.90
N ARG A 270 -17.65 -7.77 0.34
CA ARG A 270 -17.34 -9.10 0.88
C ARG A 270 -18.01 -10.23 0.09
N LEU A 271 -19.28 -10.05 -0.29
CA LEU A 271 -19.99 -11.02 -1.13
C LEU A 271 -19.37 -11.12 -2.52
N SER A 272 -18.98 -9.99 -3.10
CA SER A 272 -18.24 -9.92 -4.36
C SER A 272 -16.91 -10.67 -4.33
N TYR A 273 -16.17 -10.61 -3.21
CA TYR A 273 -14.89 -11.32 -3.06
C TYR A 273 -15.01 -12.80 -2.70
N LYS A 274 -16.16 -13.27 -2.20
CA LYS A 274 -16.33 -14.65 -1.70
C LYS A 274 -15.97 -15.73 -2.73
N ASP A 275 -16.22 -15.44 -4.00
CA ASP A 275 -15.94 -16.38 -5.10
C ASP A 275 -14.73 -15.95 -5.96
N TYR A 276 -13.97 -14.95 -5.54
CA TYR A 276 -12.85 -14.41 -6.31
C TYR A 276 -11.77 -15.47 -6.59
N SER A 277 -11.46 -16.34 -5.63
CA SER A 277 -10.50 -17.45 -5.84
C SER A 277 -10.97 -18.45 -6.89
N LYS A 278 -12.29 -18.68 -7.02
CA LYS A 278 -12.86 -19.56 -8.05
C LYS A 278 -12.82 -18.90 -9.42
N LEU A 279 -13.12 -17.61 -9.49
CA LEU A 279 -12.97 -16.82 -10.71
C LEU A 279 -11.50 -16.85 -11.18
N TRP A 280 -10.57 -16.58 -10.26
CA TRP A 280 -9.14 -16.57 -10.55
C TRP A 280 -8.66 -17.91 -11.13
N TRP A 281 -9.00 -19.02 -10.48
CA TRP A 281 -8.67 -20.35 -10.97
C TRP A 281 -9.23 -20.60 -12.38
N ARG A 282 -10.46 -20.16 -12.69
CA ARG A 282 -11.03 -20.31 -14.03
C ARG A 282 -10.29 -19.49 -15.08
N LEU A 283 -9.98 -18.23 -14.76
CA LEU A 283 -9.27 -17.34 -15.67
C LEU A 283 -7.85 -17.85 -15.96
N GLU A 284 -7.13 -18.37 -14.97
CA GLU A 284 -5.79 -18.94 -15.15
C GLU A 284 -5.79 -20.19 -16.05
N ASN A 285 -6.88 -20.97 -16.03
CA ASN A 285 -7.02 -22.20 -16.83
C ASN A 285 -7.65 -21.97 -18.21
N LEU A 286 -7.97 -20.73 -18.60
CA LEU A 286 -8.34 -20.43 -19.98
C LEU A 286 -7.11 -20.43 -20.88
N ASP A 287 -7.27 -20.95 -22.10
CA ASP A 287 -6.27 -20.76 -23.15
C ASP A 287 -6.10 -19.26 -23.47
N VAL A 288 -4.90 -18.84 -23.86
CA VAL A 288 -4.60 -17.41 -24.13
C VAL A 288 -5.57 -16.84 -25.17
N GLU A 289 -5.90 -17.63 -26.19
CA GLU A 289 -6.83 -17.28 -27.25
C GLU A 289 -8.28 -17.15 -26.77
N GLU A 290 -8.63 -17.64 -25.58
CA GLU A 290 -9.97 -17.57 -24.99
C GLU A 290 -10.13 -16.42 -23.97
N ARG A 291 -9.04 -15.71 -23.66
CA ARG A 291 -9.01 -14.63 -22.64
C ARG A 291 -9.49 -13.27 -23.15
N TYR A 292 -10.20 -13.24 -24.29
CA TYR A 292 -10.81 -12.02 -24.82
C TYR A 292 -12.19 -11.80 -24.19
N ILE A 293 -12.55 -10.54 -23.93
CA ILE A 293 -13.78 -10.19 -23.19
C ILE A 293 -15.06 -10.70 -23.87
N GLU A 294 -15.02 -10.84 -25.20
CA GLU A 294 -16.15 -11.29 -26.01
C GLU A 294 -16.26 -12.81 -26.15
N SER A 295 -15.36 -13.57 -25.51
CA SER A 295 -15.36 -15.04 -25.62
C SER A 295 -16.52 -15.63 -24.84
N GLU A 296 -17.09 -16.72 -25.34
CA GLU A 296 -18.17 -17.42 -24.63
C GLU A 296 -17.76 -17.85 -23.21
N PRO A 297 -16.54 -18.39 -22.96
CA PRO A 297 -16.08 -18.67 -21.61
C PRO A 297 -16.04 -17.43 -20.71
N VAL A 298 -15.60 -16.28 -21.24
CA VAL A 298 -15.52 -15.02 -20.48
C VAL A 298 -16.91 -14.43 -20.24
N LYS A 299 -17.82 -14.44 -21.23
CA LYS A 299 -19.22 -14.03 -21.07
C LYS A 299 -19.93 -14.83 -19.98
N ALA A 300 -19.78 -16.16 -20.00
CA ALA A 300 -20.33 -17.01 -18.95
C ALA A 300 -19.75 -16.69 -17.55
N MET A 301 -18.49 -16.24 -17.48
CA MET A 301 -17.90 -15.75 -16.23
C MET A 301 -18.43 -14.37 -15.84
N ILE A 302 -18.65 -13.47 -16.79
CA ILE A 302 -19.24 -12.15 -16.54
C ILE A 302 -20.64 -12.30 -15.95
N ASP A 303 -21.45 -13.20 -16.51
CA ASP A 303 -22.80 -13.48 -16.00
C ASP A 303 -22.79 -14.03 -14.57
N ARG A 304 -21.76 -14.82 -14.23
CA ARG A 304 -21.66 -15.48 -12.93
C ARG A 304 -21.01 -14.63 -11.85
N PHE A 305 -19.91 -13.95 -12.17
CA PHE A 305 -19.04 -13.27 -11.21
C PHE A 305 -19.10 -11.75 -11.32
N GLY A 306 -19.81 -11.22 -12.33
CA GLY A 306 -19.90 -9.80 -12.59
C GLY A 306 -18.75 -9.28 -13.45
N LYS A 307 -19.08 -8.38 -14.38
CA LYS A 307 -18.16 -7.81 -15.37
C LYS A 307 -16.88 -7.23 -14.74
N TYR A 308 -17.03 -6.43 -13.70
CA TYR A 308 -15.90 -5.77 -13.02
C TYR A 308 -14.83 -6.76 -12.53
N HIS A 309 -15.25 -7.83 -11.84
CA HIS A 309 -14.31 -8.81 -11.30
C HIS A 309 -13.59 -9.60 -12.40
N VAL A 310 -14.30 -9.93 -13.48
CA VAL A 310 -13.72 -10.64 -14.62
C VAL A 310 -12.73 -9.75 -15.38
N GLU A 311 -13.09 -8.50 -15.66
CA GLU A 311 -12.19 -7.52 -16.30
C GLU A 311 -10.93 -7.26 -15.45
N MET A 312 -11.08 -7.15 -14.13
CA MET A 312 -9.95 -7.00 -13.22
C MET A 312 -9.04 -8.24 -13.24
N GLY A 313 -9.61 -9.45 -13.19
CA GLY A 313 -8.84 -10.69 -13.25
C GLY A 313 -8.11 -10.87 -14.59
N LEU A 314 -8.76 -10.56 -15.71
CA LEU A 314 -8.13 -10.61 -17.04
C LEU A 314 -6.97 -9.62 -17.16
N ARG A 315 -7.14 -8.38 -16.66
CA ARG A 315 -6.05 -7.39 -16.65
C ARG A 315 -4.85 -7.85 -15.81
N GLN A 316 -5.09 -8.45 -14.65
CA GLN A 316 -4.02 -9.03 -13.82
C GLN A 316 -3.27 -10.15 -14.56
N LEU A 317 -3.96 -10.97 -15.37
CA LEU A 317 -3.31 -11.99 -16.20
C LEU A 317 -2.47 -11.39 -17.33
N VAL A 318 -2.96 -10.31 -17.97
CA VAL A 318 -2.19 -9.59 -19.01
C VAL A 318 -0.94 -8.97 -18.41
N ASN A 319 -1.06 -8.25 -17.29
CA ASN A 319 0.07 -7.58 -16.62
C ASN A 319 1.10 -8.58 -16.06
N ARG A 320 0.71 -9.83 -15.77
CA ARG A 320 1.64 -10.90 -15.39
C ARG A 320 2.57 -11.30 -16.55
N ASN A 321 2.14 -11.17 -17.80
CA ASN A 321 2.96 -11.56 -18.96
C ASN A 321 4.20 -10.67 -19.12
N ASP A 322 4.16 -9.43 -18.63
CA ASP A 322 5.32 -8.52 -18.65
C ASP A 322 6.41 -8.94 -17.66
N PHE A 323 6.07 -9.79 -16.69
CA PHE A 323 6.96 -10.30 -15.66
C PHE A 323 6.94 -11.83 -15.68
N CYS A 324 7.37 -12.44 -16.78
CA CYS A 324 7.36 -13.90 -16.89
C CYS A 324 8.27 -14.58 -15.86
N LYS A 325 7.73 -15.59 -15.19
CA LYS A 325 8.48 -16.49 -14.33
C LYS A 325 9.43 -17.34 -15.17
N PRO A 326 10.70 -17.55 -14.77
CA PRO A 326 11.57 -18.50 -15.46
C PRO A 326 10.97 -19.91 -15.47
N VAL A 327 11.15 -20.66 -16.57
CA VAL A 327 10.52 -21.99 -16.78
C VAL A 327 10.77 -22.94 -15.60
N ASP A 328 12.00 -23.00 -15.09
CA ASP A 328 12.39 -23.91 -14.00
C ASP A 328 12.09 -23.38 -12.60
N PHE A 329 11.46 -22.21 -12.46
CA PHE A 329 11.31 -21.54 -11.18
C PHE A 329 10.44 -22.33 -10.20
N ASP A 330 9.26 -22.79 -10.64
CA ASP A 330 8.32 -23.52 -9.77
C ASP A 330 8.82 -24.92 -9.40
N GLY A 331 9.52 -25.57 -10.34
CA GLY A 331 10.25 -26.80 -10.04
C GLY A 331 11.31 -26.59 -8.96
N THR A 332 12.07 -25.50 -9.04
CA THR A 332 13.08 -25.11 -8.04
C THR A 332 12.47 -24.82 -6.67
N VAL A 333 11.34 -24.09 -6.63
CA VAL A 333 10.57 -23.86 -5.39
C VAL A 333 10.15 -25.18 -4.73
N SER A 334 9.72 -26.16 -5.54
CA SER A 334 9.32 -27.48 -5.06
C SER A 334 10.51 -28.27 -4.49
N VAL A 335 11.69 -28.15 -5.10
CA VAL A 335 12.93 -28.74 -4.58
C VAL A 335 13.31 -28.14 -3.22
N ILE A 336 13.25 -26.81 -3.08
CA ILE A 336 13.53 -26.12 -1.81
C ILE A 336 12.59 -26.62 -0.71
N GLU A 337 11.29 -26.70 -1.01
CA GLU A 337 10.29 -27.22 -0.08
C GLU A 337 10.66 -28.64 0.37
N GLY A 338 10.93 -29.54 -0.59
CA GLY A 338 11.30 -30.92 -0.30
C GLY A 338 12.59 -31.05 0.53
N MET A 339 13.62 -30.27 0.20
CA MET A 339 14.88 -30.27 0.98
C MET A 339 14.68 -29.75 2.39
N SER A 340 13.83 -28.73 2.58
CA SER A 340 13.55 -28.15 3.91
C SER A 340 12.91 -29.14 4.87
N HIS A 341 12.25 -30.21 4.37
CA HIS A 341 11.60 -31.24 5.18
C HIS A 341 12.46 -32.49 5.43
N LYS A 342 13.59 -32.67 4.75
CA LYS A 342 14.52 -33.78 5.05
C LYS A 342 14.97 -33.70 6.50
N GLU A 343 15.24 -34.81 7.19
CA GLU A 343 15.88 -34.76 8.51
C GLU A 343 17.34 -34.34 8.37
N ASP A 344 18.11 -35.02 7.51
CA ASP A 344 19.49 -34.65 7.22
C ASP A 344 19.64 -34.00 5.84
N ILE A 345 20.33 -32.86 5.82
CA ILE A 345 20.76 -32.18 4.58
C ILE A 345 22.29 -32.21 4.56
N SER A 346 22.86 -33.00 3.65
CA SER A 346 24.31 -33.09 3.52
C SER A 346 24.88 -31.89 2.73
N SER A 347 26.17 -31.60 2.91
CA SER A 347 26.86 -30.61 2.07
C SER A 347 26.78 -30.97 0.59
N ALA A 348 26.84 -32.26 0.24
CA ALA A 348 26.73 -32.74 -1.14
C ALA A 348 25.33 -32.48 -1.75
N ASP A 349 24.26 -32.56 -0.95
CA ASP A 349 22.91 -32.17 -1.39
C ASP A 349 22.86 -30.68 -1.73
N ILE A 350 23.47 -29.83 -0.90
CA ILE A 350 23.51 -28.39 -1.09
C ILE A 350 24.37 -28.04 -2.32
N ASP A 351 25.54 -28.65 -2.48
CA ASP A 351 26.41 -28.43 -3.64
C ASP A 351 25.72 -28.84 -4.95
N LYS A 352 24.99 -29.97 -4.93
CA LYS A 352 24.17 -30.40 -6.07
C LYS A 352 23.09 -29.37 -6.39
N PHE A 353 22.41 -28.84 -5.37
CA PHE A 353 21.39 -27.81 -5.56
C PHE A 353 21.99 -26.51 -6.11
N VAL A 354 23.15 -26.08 -5.63
CA VAL A 354 23.86 -24.89 -6.14
C VAL A 354 24.24 -25.07 -7.61
N ASN A 355 24.77 -26.24 -7.98
CA ASN A 355 25.10 -26.55 -9.38
C ASN A 355 23.85 -26.54 -10.28
N ASP A 356 22.74 -27.11 -9.81
CA ASP A 356 21.46 -27.09 -10.53
C ASP A 356 20.94 -25.65 -10.73
N LEU A 357 21.03 -24.80 -9.71
CA LEU A 357 20.69 -23.38 -9.81
C LEU A 357 21.58 -22.63 -10.83
N GLN A 358 22.87 -22.95 -10.91
CA GLN A 358 23.77 -22.36 -11.90
C GLN A 358 23.40 -22.78 -13.31
N LEU A 359 23.15 -24.07 -13.56
CA LEU A 359 22.73 -24.59 -14.86
C LEU A 359 21.43 -23.94 -15.34
N LYS A 360 20.49 -23.71 -14.42
CA LYS A 360 19.20 -23.06 -14.69
C LYS A 360 19.26 -21.53 -14.71
N GLN A 361 20.42 -20.92 -14.43
CA GLN A 361 20.59 -19.47 -14.29
C GLN A 361 19.67 -18.83 -13.22
N LEU A 362 19.40 -19.60 -12.17
CA LEU A 362 18.53 -19.22 -11.04
C LEU A 362 19.31 -18.89 -9.76
N HIS A 363 20.65 -19.01 -9.78
CA HIS A 363 21.51 -18.83 -8.60
C HIS A 363 21.31 -17.48 -7.91
N GLU A 364 21.25 -16.36 -8.65
CA GLU A 364 21.01 -15.05 -8.04
C GLU A 364 19.62 -14.96 -7.41
N LYS A 365 18.63 -15.68 -7.96
CA LYS A 365 17.21 -15.66 -7.56
C LYS A 365 16.94 -16.43 -6.27
N PHE A 366 17.72 -17.48 -6.01
CA PHE A 366 17.57 -18.38 -4.87
C PHE A 366 18.80 -18.44 -3.96
N ASP A 367 19.65 -17.42 -3.99
CA ASP A 367 20.81 -17.29 -3.09
C ASP A 367 20.41 -17.32 -1.60
N TRP A 368 19.25 -16.74 -1.26
CA TRP A 368 18.65 -16.85 0.07
C TRP A 368 18.30 -18.29 0.45
N ALA A 369 17.84 -19.13 -0.51
CA ALA A 369 17.43 -20.50 -0.24
C ALA A 369 18.65 -21.39 0.04
N VAL A 370 19.76 -21.17 -0.69
CA VAL A 370 21.04 -21.85 -0.42
C VAL A 370 21.50 -21.56 1.01
N LEU A 371 21.52 -20.28 1.41
CA LEU A 371 21.89 -19.88 2.76
C LEU A 371 20.94 -20.48 3.81
N TRP A 372 19.65 -20.53 3.52
CA TRP A 372 18.67 -21.12 4.43
C TRP A 372 18.91 -22.62 4.63
N LEU A 373 19.14 -23.38 3.56
CA LEU A 373 19.43 -24.82 3.64
C LEU A 373 20.74 -25.10 4.38
N MET A 374 21.77 -24.27 4.18
CA MET A 374 23.02 -24.35 4.94
C MET A 374 22.80 -24.08 6.43
N ALA A 375 22.01 -23.05 6.77
CA ALA A 375 21.66 -22.74 8.15
C ALA A 375 20.85 -23.86 8.81
N LEU A 376 19.91 -24.48 8.07
CA LEU A 376 19.15 -25.64 8.53
C LEU A 376 20.04 -26.85 8.81
N ALA A 377 20.99 -27.16 7.91
CA ALA A 377 21.94 -28.25 8.12
C ALA A 377 22.76 -28.05 9.42
N LYS A 378 23.25 -26.82 9.66
CA LYS A 378 23.98 -26.48 10.89
C LYS A 378 23.12 -26.48 12.14
N TYR A 379 21.88 -26.00 12.03
CA TYR A 379 20.92 -26.02 13.11
C TYR A 379 20.64 -27.46 13.58
N ARG A 380 20.46 -28.39 12.64
CA ARG A 380 20.17 -29.80 12.93
C ARG A 380 21.36 -30.56 13.47
N SER A 381 22.57 -30.19 13.07
CA SER A 381 23.80 -30.72 13.67
C SER A 381 24.11 -30.12 15.05
N GLY A 382 23.24 -29.24 15.59
CA GLY A 382 23.42 -28.59 16.89
C GLY A 382 24.41 -27.42 16.91
N ASP A 383 24.95 -27.01 15.75
CA ASP A 383 25.86 -25.88 15.63
C ASP A 383 25.07 -24.57 15.48
N TYR A 384 24.43 -24.16 16.58
CA TYR A 384 23.54 -23.00 16.61
C TYR A 384 24.26 -21.67 16.35
N GLN A 385 25.56 -21.58 16.67
CA GLN A 385 26.34 -20.36 16.46
C GLN A 385 26.62 -20.16 14.97
N MET A 386 27.10 -21.19 14.28
CA MET A 386 27.32 -21.12 12.83
C MET A 386 26.00 -20.97 12.08
N ALA A 387 24.95 -21.68 12.52
CA ALA A 387 23.61 -21.55 11.96
C ALA A 387 23.13 -20.09 12.01
N LEU A 388 23.29 -19.39 13.14
CA LEU A 388 22.89 -17.99 13.26
C LEU A 388 23.67 -17.06 12.32
N GLN A 389 24.99 -17.24 12.19
CA GLN A 389 25.82 -16.41 11.31
C GLN A 389 25.38 -16.50 9.84
N ILE A 390 25.08 -17.71 9.36
CA ILE A 390 24.55 -17.93 8.01
C ILE A 390 23.13 -17.38 7.90
N MET A 391 22.31 -17.63 8.93
CA MET A 391 20.91 -17.22 8.94
C MET A 391 20.73 -15.71 8.92
N GLU A 392 21.64 -14.92 9.47
CA GLU A 392 21.59 -13.46 9.37
C GLU A 392 21.70 -12.98 7.92
N GLN A 393 22.58 -13.59 7.12
CA GLN A 393 22.71 -13.28 5.70
C GLN A 393 21.48 -13.76 4.92
N CYS A 394 20.98 -14.96 5.23
CA CYS A 394 19.74 -15.48 4.68
C CYS A 394 18.58 -14.51 4.93
N PHE A 395 18.42 -14.06 6.17
CA PHE A 395 17.36 -13.13 6.58
C PHE A 395 17.37 -11.88 5.71
N GLU A 396 18.51 -11.21 5.56
CA GLU A 396 18.62 -10.00 4.73
C GLU A 396 18.31 -10.26 3.25
N LYS A 397 18.85 -11.34 2.67
CA LYS A 397 18.63 -11.68 1.25
C LYS A 397 17.21 -12.17 0.95
N SER A 398 16.53 -12.71 1.96
CA SER A 398 15.17 -13.24 1.83
C SER A 398 14.09 -12.15 1.81
N LYS A 399 14.37 -10.96 2.36
CA LYS A 399 13.43 -9.84 2.39
C LYS A 399 13.00 -9.52 0.96
N TYR A 400 11.68 -9.59 0.72
CA TYR A 400 11.05 -9.36 -0.59
C TYR A 400 11.19 -10.47 -1.63
N ARG A 401 11.78 -11.62 -1.28
CA ARG A 401 12.11 -12.67 -2.26
C ARG A 401 11.67 -14.07 -1.86
N ALA A 402 11.64 -14.35 -0.56
CA ALA A 402 11.28 -15.67 -0.07
C ALA A 402 9.78 -16.00 -0.18
N GLY A 403 8.90 -15.00 -0.33
CA GLY A 403 7.44 -15.21 -0.43
C GLY A 403 6.94 -16.13 0.67
N LYS A 404 6.17 -17.17 0.32
CA LYS A 404 5.65 -18.19 1.25
C LYS A 404 6.67 -18.79 2.26
N PHE A 405 7.97 -18.76 1.97
CA PHE A 405 9.01 -19.23 2.89
C PHE A 405 9.39 -18.21 3.97
N SER A 406 9.01 -16.94 3.80
CA SER A 406 9.32 -15.83 4.70
C SER A 406 8.95 -16.15 6.14
N GLN A 407 7.80 -16.77 6.38
CA GLN A 407 7.40 -17.16 7.73
C GLN A 407 8.38 -18.14 8.38
N ARG A 408 8.78 -19.20 7.67
CA ARG A 408 9.73 -20.19 8.21
C ARG A 408 11.10 -19.58 8.46
N ILE A 409 11.58 -18.75 7.54
CA ILE A 409 12.87 -18.06 7.65
C ILE A 409 12.87 -17.11 8.84
N VAL A 410 11.84 -16.28 8.99
CA VAL A 410 11.74 -15.32 10.09
C VAL A 410 11.62 -16.03 11.44
N ASN A 411 10.82 -17.11 11.51
CA ASN A 411 10.74 -17.93 12.72
C ASN A 411 12.11 -18.53 13.07
N GLN A 412 12.79 -19.17 12.10
CA GLN A 412 14.09 -19.80 12.33
C GLN A 412 15.17 -18.79 12.75
N PHE A 413 15.22 -17.62 12.10
CA PHE A 413 16.14 -16.54 12.45
C PHE A 413 15.91 -16.05 13.88
N THR A 414 14.64 -15.82 14.24
CA THR A 414 14.25 -15.35 15.58
C THR A 414 14.59 -16.40 16.65
N SER A 415 14.31 -17.68 16.39
CA SER A 415 14.68 -18.79 17.27
C SER A 415 16.18 -18.92 17.46
N LEU A 416 16.96 -18.89 16.38
CA LEU A 416 18.42 -18.94 16.46
C LEU A 416 18.99 -17.75 17.23
N ALA A 417 18.44 -16.55 17.06
CA ALA A 417 18.85 -15.37 17.81
C ALA A 417 18.55 -15.51 19.31
N ALA A 418 17.41 -16.11 19.67
CA ALA A 418 17.05 -16.41 21.06
C ALA A 418 18.00 -17.45 21.68
N ILE A 419 18.20 -18.59 21.01
CA ILE A 419 19.09 -19.69 21.47
C ILE A 419 20.52 -19.16 21.73
N ASN A 420 21.02 -18.28 20.86
CA ASN A 420 22.35 -17.68 20.99
C ASN A 420 22.39 -16.40 21.85
N LYS A 421 21.28 -16.04 22.51
CA LYS A 421 21.15 -14.86 23.39
C LYS A 421 21.53 -13.53 22.71
N LYS A 422 21.22 -13.37 21.42
CA LYS A 422 21.51 -12.16 20.64
C LYS A 422 20.31 -11.22 20.62
N LYS A 423 20.10 -10.44 21.70
CA LYS A 423 18.96 -9.52 21.88
C LYS A 423 18.67 -8.60 20.68
N VAL A 424 19.71 -8.03 20.08
CA VAL A 424 19.57 -7.11 18.92
C VAL A 424 19.00 -7.82 17.69
N LEU A 425 19.49 -9.02 17.39
CA LEU A 425 19.02 -9.83 16.26
C LEU A 425 17.62 -10.39 16.52
N PHE A 426 17.34 -10.80 17.76
CA PHE A 426 16.02 -11.23 18.17
C PHE A 426 14.97 -10.13 17.92
N ARG A 427 15.23 -8.92 18.42
CA ARG A 427 14.34 -7.77 18.23
C ARG A 427 14.13 -7.43 16.75
N LYS A 428 15.19 -7.51 15.95
CA LYS A 428 15.12 -7.32 14.49
C LYS A 428 14.17 -8.31 13.81
N GLY A 429 14.16 -9.57 14.26
CA GLY A 429 13.22 -10.59 13.79
C GLY A 429 11.77 -10.26 14.14
N ILE A 430 11.50 -9.87 15.39
CA ILE A 430 10.17 -9.44 15.87
C ILE A 430 9.67 -8.20 15.10
N ASP A 431 10.50 -7.18 14.94
CA ASP A 431 10.12 -5.95 14.26
C ASP A 431 9.75 -6.19 12.80
N TRP A 432 10.51 -7.08 12.13
CA TRP A 432 10.21 -7.48 10.77
C TRP A 432 8.94 -8.33 10.67
N SER A 433 8.72 -9.25 11.61
CA SER A 433 7.52 -10.09 11.59
C SER A 433 6.25 -9.25 11.75
N ARG A 434 6.27 -8.25 12.64
CA ARG A 434 5.19 -7.27 12.80
C ARG A 434 4.99 -6.43 11.53
N TYR A 435 6.09 -5.92 10.96
CA TYR A 435 6.04 -5.09 9.76
C TYR A 435 5.50 -5.82 8.53
N ALA A 436 5.89 -7.07 8.32
CA ALA A 436 5.46 -7.90 7.18
C ALA A 436 4.21 -8.75 7.48
N ASN A 437 3.56 -8.56 8.64
CA ASN A 437 2.42 -9.36 9.10
C ASN A 437 2.66 -10.89 9.03
N ILE A 438 3.83 -11.31 9.52
CA ILE A 438 4.27 -12.70 9.60
C ILE A 438 3.97 -13.23 11.00
N LYS A 439 3.20 -14.31 11.06
CA LYS A 439 2.90 -15.00 12.31
C LYS A 439 4.12 -15.78 12.81
N LEU A 440 4.63 -15.37 13.98
CA LEU A 440 5.63 -16.15 14.69
C LEU A 440 4.96 -17.38 15.31
N ILE A 441 5.43 -18.56 14.91
CA ILE A 441 4.99 -19.84 15.47
C ILE A 441 6.24 -20.46 16.08
N ALA A 442 6.27 -20.59 17.40
CA ALA A 442 7.42 -21.16 18.05
C ALA A 442 7.02 -21.94 19.31
N PRO A 443 7.00 -23.28 19.23
CA PRO A 443 6.91 -24.15 20.39
C PRO A 443 8.11 -23.96 21.34
N ASP A 444 9.31 -23.75 20.79
CA ASP A 444 10.57 -23.70 21.55
C ASP A 444 10.92 -22.29 22.10
N LEU A 445 10.18 -21.24 21.66
CA LEU A 445 10.40 -19.87 22.17
C LEU A 445 9.70 -19.62 23.50
N VAL A 446 8.62 -20.32 23.83
CA VAL A 446 7.77 -19.92 24.97
C VAL A 446 8.58 -19.92 26.26
N ASP A 447 9.35 -20.97 26.52
CA ASP A 447 10.16 -21.06 27.75
C ASP A 447 11.42 -20.17 27.70
N SER A 448 12.05 -20.00 26.54
CA SER A 448 13.23 -19.14 26.37
C SER A 448 12.89 -17.65 26.49
N VAL A 449 11.77 -17.22 25.89
CA VAL A 449 11.28 -15.83 25.96
C VAL A 449 10.72 -15.52 27.35
N LYS A 450 9.99 -16.45 27.97
CA LYS A 450 9.45 -16.29 29.34
C LYS A 450 10.54 -16.13 30.39
N ASN A 451 11.65 -16.87 30.26
CA ASN A 451 12.73 -16.87 31.24
C ASN A 451 13.78 -15.79 30.99
N GLU A 452 14.12 -15.46 29.74
CA GLU A 452 15.20 -14.50 29.44
C GLU A 452 14.74 -13.09 29.04
N TYR A 453 13.49 -12.92 28.59
CA TYR A 453 12.94 -11.64 28.16
C TYR A 453 11.51 -11.40 28.68
N PRO A 454 11.29 -11.40 30.02
CA PRO A 454 9.96 -11.30 30.62
C PRO A 454 9.23 -10.01 30.23
N GLU A 455 9.95 -8.91 30.00
CA GLU A 455 9.41 -7.64 29.50
C GLU A 455 8.73 -7.75 28.12
N ASN A 456 9.17 -8.71 27.29
CA ASN A 456 8.67 -8.89 25.93
C ASN A 456 7.72 -10.09 25.82
N TYR A 457 7.49 -10.82 26.92
CA TYR A 457 6.68 -12.05 26.92
C TYR A 457 5.19 -11.76 26.68
N SER A 458 4.65 -10.67 27.25
CA SER A 458 3.30 -10.20 26.93
C SER A 458 3.21 -9.78 25.45
N GLU A 459 4.19 -9.01 24.97
CA GLU A 459 4.30 -8.60 23.57
C GLU A 459 4.44 -9.76 22.56
N PHE A 460 5.00 -10.89 23.00
CA PHE A 460 5.18 -12.12 22.22
C PHE A 460 3.91 -12.99 22.23
N MET A 461 3.24 -13.12 23.38
CA MET A 461 2.01 -13.92 23.55
C MET A 461 0.76 -13.22 22.99
N TYR A 462 0.70 -11.89 23.10
CA TYR A 462 -0.41 -11.05 22.62
C TYR A 462 -0.11 -10.37 21.28
N GLY A 463 0.93 -10.81 20.57
CA GLY A 463 1.31 -10.34 19.24
C GLY A 463 0.35 -10.76 18.13
N PHE A 464 -0.96 -10.58 18.35
CA PHE A 464 -1.96 -10.41 17.32
C PHE A 464 -2.51 -9.01 17.50
N LEU A 465 -2.47 -8.23 16.41
CA LEU A 465 -3.04 -6.89 16.28
C LEU A 465 -4.10 -6.62 17.37
N PRO A 466 -3.92 -5.66 18.30
CA PRO A 466 -5.11 -4.93 18.70
C PRO A 466 -5.64 -4.37 17.39
N ASP A 467 -6.90 -4.67 17.06
CA ASP A 467 -7.60 -4.05 15.95
C ASP A 467 -7.17 -2.57 15.90
N ILE A 468 -6.35 -2.21 14.92
CA ILE A 468 -5.87 -0.82 14.80
C ILE A 468 -7.11 0.06 14.55
N HIS A 469 -8.15 -0.53 13.95
CA HIS A 469 -9.50 0.00 13.91
C HIS A 469 -10.08 0.33 15.29
N SER A 470 -9.96 -0.53 16.31
CA SER A 470 -10.56 -0.28 17.62
C SER A 470 -9.73 0.63 18.53
N SER A 471 -8.39 0.64 18.39
CA SER A 471 -7.54 1.47 19.27
C SER A 471 -7.32 2.90 18.76
N ILE A 472 -7.34 3.13 17.44
CA ILE A 472 -7.21 4.48 16.87
C ILE A 472 -8.59 5.13 16.64
N PHE A 473 -9.62 4.33 16.33
CA PHE A 473 -10.97 4.84 16.07
C PHE A 473 -12.01 4.49 17.14
N GLY A 474 -11.76 3.55 18.05
CA GLY A 474 -12.67 3.29 19.17
C GLY A 474 -12.81 4.50 20.09
N GLU A 475 -11.71 5.22 20.37
CA GLU A 475 -11.78 6.50 21.08
C GLU A 475 -12.49 7.62 20.29
N PHE A 476 -12.60 7.47 18.96
CA PHE A 476 -13.29 8.42 18.08
C PHE A 476 -14.80 8.16 18.02
N PHE A 477 -15.24 6.90 18.18
CA PHE A 477 -16.66 6.51 18.25
C PHE A 477 -17.24 6.51 19.66
N ASP A 478 -16.43 6.33 20.71
CA ASP A 478 -16.88 6.41 22.11
C ASP A 478 -17.16 7.86 22.58
N GLY A 479 -16.96 8.85 21.69
CA GLY A 479 -17.22 10.27 21.92
C GLY A 479 -18.47 10.85 21.26
N TYR A 480 -19.31 10.04 20.59
CA TYR A 480 -20.57 10.47 19.95
C TYR A 480 -21.81 9.83 20.55
#